data_AF-A0A9E4UK30-F1
#
_entry.id   AF-A0A9E4UK30-F1
#
_cell.length_a   1.000
_cell.length_b   1.000
_cell.length_c   1.000
_cell.angle_alpha   90.00
_cell.angle_beta   90.00
_cell.angle_gamma   90.00
#
_symmetry.space_group_name_H-M   'P 1'
#
loop_
_entity.id
_entity.type
_entity.pdbx_description
1 polymer ?
#
loop_
_entity_poly.entity_id
_entity_poly.type
_entity_poly.pdbx_seq_one_letter_code
_entity_poly.pdbx_strand_id
1 'polypeptide(L)'
;MSEAKQIFSPAQRSLLTGVINRIIPANGKLPGAGTLGIAAFIEDAAAATPSLTRLFNQGLAQIAVAAGQNSSQGFESLSDTAKDDLLRTIETADPVFFDQ
;
A
#
# COMPACT_ATOMS: atom_id res chain seq x y z
N MET A 1 21.66 -0.33 -14.74
CA MET A 1 20.39 -0.97 -14.38
C MET A 1 20.64 -1.72 -13.09
N SER A 2 20.47 -1.06 -11.94
CA SER A 2 20.60 -1.75 -10.65
C SER A 2 19.48 -2.78 -10.57
N GLU A 3 19.77 -4.02 -10.17
CA GLU A 3 18.71 -4.95 -9.78
C GLU A 3 17.95 -4.29 -8.63
N ALA A 4 16.73 -3.80 -8.92
CA ALA A 4 15.83 -3.27 -7.92
C ALA A 4 15.72 -4.33 -6.83
N LYS A 5 16.13 -3.98 -5.61
CA LYS A 5 16.14 -4.93 -4.51
C LYS A 5 14.68 -5.18 -4.16
N GLN A 6 14.19 -6.33 -4.61
CA GLN A 6 12.83 -6.77 -4.41
C GLN A 6 12.60 -7.08 -2.92
N ILE A 7 12.20 -6.08 -2.16
CA ILE A 7 11.99 -6.17 -0.71
C ILE A 7 10.52 -6.50 -0.36
N PHE A 8 9.60 -6.34 -1.29
CA PHE A 8 8.19 -6.71 -1.14
C PHE A 8 7.88 -8.01 -1.88
N SER A 9 7.04 -8.84 -1.26
CA SER A 9 6.41 -9.97 -1.95
C SER A 9 5.43 -9.51 -3.03
N PRO A 10 5.07 -10.36 -4.01
CA PRO A 10 4.07 -10.01 -5.02
C PRO A 10 2.74 -9.55 -4.42
N ALA A 11 2.30 -10.18 -3.33
CA ALA A 11 1.07 -9.80 -2.62
C ALA A 11 1.17 -8.40 -1.99
N GLN A 12 2.32 -8.06 -1.42
CA GLN A 12 2.56 -6.72 -0.85
C GLN A 12 2.61 -5.64 -1.94
N ARG A 13 3.18 -5.94 -3.12
CA ARG A 13 3.16 -5.00 -4.26
C ARG A 13 1.74 -4.75 -4.77
N SER A 14 0.94 -5.81 -4.90
CA SER A 14 -0.47 -5.70 -5.28
C SER A 14 -1.25 -4.88 -4.25
N LEU A 15 -1.02 -5.14 -2.95
CA LEU A 15 -1.64 -4.39 -1.88
C LEU A 15 -1.26 -2.91 -1.92
N LEU A 16 0.04 -2.60 -2.05
CA LEU A 16 0.53 -1.23 -2.14
C LEU A 16 -0.08 -0.50 -3.34
N THR A 17 -0.18 -1.16 -4.48
CA THR A 17 -0.85 -0.63 -5.69
C THR A 17 -2.30 -0.27 -5.42
N GLY A 18 -3.02 -1.17 -4.75
CA GLY A 18 -4.40 -0.97 -4.30
C GLY A 18 -4.59 0.23 -3.39
N VAL A 19 -3.74 0.32 -2.37
CA VAL A 19 -3.76 1.43 -1.39
C VAL A 19 -3.50 2.75 -2.10
N ILE A 20 -2.48 2.84 -2.97
CA ILE A 20 -2.19 4.06 -3.73
C ILE A 20 -3.36 4.44 -4.65
N ASN A 21 -3.99 3.46 -5.30
CA ASN A 21 -5.18 3.69 -6.11
C ASN A 21 -6.40 4.14 -5.30
N ARG A 22 -6.44 3.84 -4.00
CA ARG A 22 -7.49 4.37 -3.13
C ARG A 22 -7.20 5.81 -2.70
N ILE A 23 -5.94 6.13 -2.38
CA ILE A 23 -5.52 7.48 -1.97
C ILE A 23 -5.60 8.46 -3.15
N ILE A 24 -5.12 8.06 -4.32
CA ILE A 24 -5.15 8.85 -5.56
C ILE A 24 -5.89 8.01 -6.62
N PRO A 25 -7.23 8.10 -6.65
CA PRO A 25 -8.06 7.29 -7.53
C PRO A 25 -7.98 7.72 -8.99
N ALA A 26 -8.43 6.82 -9.86
CA ALA A 26 -8.66 7.15 -11.25
C ALA A 26 -9.70 8.26 -11.38
N ASN A 27 -9.51 9.15 -12.35
CA ASN A 27 -10.47 10.22 -12.64
C ASN A 27 -10.69 10.33 -14.15
N GLY A 28 -11.88 9.91 -14.60
CA GLY A 28 -12.24 9.88 -16.01
C GLY A 28 -11.29 8.98 -16.81
N LYS A 29 -10.41 9.60 -17.61
CA LYS A 29 -9.41 8.89 -18.44
C LYS A 29 -8.06 8.71 -17.74
N LEU A 30 -7.85 9.34 -16.59
CA LEU A 30 -6.61 9.23 -15.83
C LEU A 30 -6.65 7.96 -14.96
N PRO A 31 -5.67 7.05 -15.08
CA PRO A 31 -5.60 5.87 -14.22
C PRO A 31 -5.28 6.28 -12.78
N GLY A 32 -5.56 5.39 -11.82
CA GLY A 32 -5.11 5.57 -10.45
C GLY A 32 -3.58 5.55 -10.37
N ALA A 33 -3.04 6.25 -9.37
CA ALA A 33 -1.59 6.44 -9.24
C ALA A 33 -0.82 5.13 -9.04
N GLY A 34 -1.42 4.13 -8.38
CA GLY A 34 -0.81 2.81 -8.22
C GLY A 34 -0.63 2.10 -9.56
N THR A 35 -1.61 2.24 -10.44
CA THR A 35 -1.58 1.66 -11.80
C THR A 35 -0.55 2.34 -12.71
N LEU A 36 -0.06 3.53 -12.36
CA LEU A 36 1.04 4.20 -13.07
C LEU A 36 2.44 3.65 -12.74
N GLY A 37 2.52 2.62 -11.88
CA GLY A 37 3.80 2.01 -11.50
C GLY A 37 4.51 2.72 -10.34
N ILE A 38 3.82 3.63 -9.64
CA ILE A 38 4.38 4.35 -8.48
C ILE A 38 4.79 3.38 -7.36
N ALA A 39 4.14 2.23 -7.25
CA ALA A 39 4.51 1.19 -6.29
C ALA A 39 5.98 0.71 -6.44
N ALA A 40 6.49 0.62 -7.68
CA ALA A 40 7.88 0.21 -7.92
C ALA A 40 8.88 1.29 -7.46
N PHE A 41 8.56 2.56 -7.71
CA PHE A 41 9.37 3.69 -7.22
C PHE A 41 9.42 3.73 -5.69
N ILE A 42 8.28 3.50 -5.03
CA ILE A 42 8.21 3.42 -3.56
C ILE A 42 9.03 2.25 -3.03
N GLU A 43 8.98 1.08 -3.68
CA GLU A 43 9.79 -0.07 -3.27
C GLU A 43 11.29 0.22 -3.40
N ASP A 44 11.73 0.85 -4.49
CA ASP A 44 13.13 1.25 -4.69
C ASP A 44 13.59 2.26 -3.62
N ALA A 45 12.75 3.26 -3.31
CA ALA A 45 13.03 4.25 -2.27
C ALA A 45 13.11 3.60 -0.88
N ALA A 46 12.17 2.70 -0.56
CA ALA A 46 12.16 1.97 0.70
C ALA A 46 13.35 1.01 0.83
N ALA A 47 13.78 0.37 -0.27
CA ALA A 47 14.92 -0.54 -0.29
C ALA A 47 16.27 0.17 -0.04
N ALA A 48 16.36 1.47 -0.35
CA ALA A 48 17.56 2.26 -0.10
C ALA A 48 17.81 2.53 1.40
N THR A 49 16.77 2.44 2.24
CA THR A 49 16.84 2.81 3.65
C THR A 49 16.27 1.71 4.56
N PRO A 50 17.06 1.06 5.42
CA PRO A 50 16.58 -0.04 6.27
C PRO A 50 15.39 0.31 7.17
N SER A 51 15.34 1.55 7.69
CA SER A 51 14.19 2.01 8.49
C SER A 51 12.91 2.10 7.65
N LEU A 52 12.99 2.61 6.41
CA LEU A 52 11.85 2.65 5.48
C LEU A 52 11.43 1.23 5.06
N THR A 53 12.38 0.35 4.76
CA THR A 53 12.08 -1.07 4.47
C THR A 53 11.25 -1.69 5.60
N ARG A 54 11.66 -1.46 6.86
CA ARG A 54 10.93 -1.97 8.03
C ARG A 54 9.55 -1.32 8.16
N LEU A 55 9.48 0.00 8.03
CA LEU A 55 8.25 0.77 8.16
C LEU A 55 7.20 0.33 7.13
N PHE A 56 7.58 0.19 5.87
CA PHE A 56 6.66 -0.28 4.83
C PHE A 56 6.22 -1.72 5.03
N ASN A 57 7.12 -2.62 5.43
CA ASN A 57 6.72 -4.01 5.73
C ASN A 57 5.74 -4.08 6.90
N GLN A 58 5.92 -3.25 7.93
CA GLN A 58 5.00 -3.14 9.06
C GLN A 58 3.63 -2.62 8.62
N GLY A 59 3.58 -1.47 7.93
CA GLY A 59 2.32 -0.86 7.50
C GLY A 59 1.54 -1.75 6.53
N LEU A 60 2.21 -2.35 5.54
CA LEU A 60 1.56 -3.29 4.61
C LEU A 60 1.05 -4.56 5.31
N ALA A 61 1.76 -5.05 6.32
CA ALA A 61 1.28 -6.19 7.11
C ALA A 61 0.04 -5.82 7.94
N GLN A 62 0.02 -4.64 8.57
CA GLN A 62 -1.16 -4.16 9.31
C GLN A 62 -2.38 -4.04 8.40
N ILE A 63 -2.22 -3.45 7.21
CA ILE A 63 -3.31 -3.33 6.22
C ILE A 63 -3.79 -4.72 5.78
N ALA A 64 -2.87 -5.64 5.46
CA ALA A 64 -3.24 -6.99 5.02
C ALA A 64 -4.03 -7.74 6.10
N VAL A 65 -3.62 -7.65 7.36
CA VAL A 65 -4.30 -8.28 8.50
C VAL A 65 -5.68 -7.66 8.72
N ALA A 66 -5.77 -6.32 8.77
CA ALA A 66 -7.05 -5.63 8.96
C ALA A 66 -8.04 -5.92 7.82
N ALA A 67 -7.54 -5.99 6.58
CA ALA A 67 -8.36 -6.31 5.43
C ALA A 67 -8.84 -7.77 5.46
N GLY A 68 -7.98 -8.70 5.90
CA GLY A 68 -8.31 -10.11 6.07
C GLY A 68 -9.36 -10.38 7.14
N GLN A 69 -9.44 -9.53 8.17
CA GLN A 69 -10.51 -9.58 9.17
C GLN A 69 -11.87 -9.17 8.60
N ASN A 70 -11.86 -8.26 7.63
CA ASN A 70 -13.08 -7.73 7.00
C ASN A 70 -13.52 -8.51 5.76
N SER A 71 -12.61 -9.25 5.11
CA SER A 71 -12.89 -10.09 3.95
C SER A 71 -11.84 -11.18 3.75
N SER A 72 -12.29 -12.40 3.43
CA SER A 72 -11.42 -13.52 3.04
C SER A 72 -10.65 -13.29 1.73
N GLN A 73 -11.05 -12.29 0.94
CA GLN A 73 -10.44 -11.91 -0.33
C GLN A 73 -9.47 -10.71 -0.19
N GLY A 74 -9.27 -10.18 1.02
CA GLY A 74 -8.32 -9.11 1.32
C GLY A 74 -8.77 -7.72 0.85
N PHE A 75 -7.81 -6.77 0.82
CA PHE A 75 -8.09 -5.34 0.66
C PHE A 75 -8.88 -5.00 -0.60
N GLU A 76 -8.57 -5.60 -1.73
CA GLU A 76 -9.22 -5.25 -3.02
C GLU A 76 -10.71 -5.54 -3.06
N SER A 77 -11.16 -6.54 -2.30
CA SER A 77 -12.57 -6.95 -2.25
C SER A 77 -13.46 -6.04 -1.41
N LEU A 78 -12.85 -5.14 -0.62
CA LEU A 78 -13.59 -4.19 0.21
C LEU A 78 -14.25 -3.13 -0.67
N SER A 79 -15.41 -2.63 -0.24
CA SER A 79 -15.99 -1.42 -0.82
C SER A 79 -15.06 -0.23 -0.61
N ASP A 80 -15.17 0.79 -1.46
CA ASP A 80 -14.35 2.00 -1.34
C ASP A 80 -14.47 2.67 0.04
N THR A 81 -15.68 2.74 0.60
CA THR A 81 -15.91 3.24 1.96
C THR A 81 -15.22 2.37 3.01
N ALA A 82 -15.27 1.04 2.88
CA ALA A 82 -14.58 0.15 3.81
C ALA A 82 -13.05 0.23 3.68
N LYS A 83 -12.52 0.47 2.47
CA LYS A 83 -11.09 0.77 2.26
C LYS A 83 -10.71 2.07 2.97
N ASP A 84 -11.51 3.13 2.84
CA ASP A 84 -11.26 4.42 3.49
C ASP A 84 -11.26 4.30 5.01
N ASP A 85 -12.27 3.63 5.58
CA ASP A 85 -12.40 3.47 7.03
C ASP A 85 -11.26 2.61 7.61
N LEU A 86 -10.86 1.56 6.89
CA LEU A 86 -9.70 0.74 7.25
C LEU A 86 -8.41 1.57 7.25
N LEU A 87 -8.13 2.30 6.17
CA LEU A 87 -6.91 3.09 6.05
C LEU A 87 -6.86 4.19 7.12
N ARG A 88 -7.97 4.89 7.36
CA ARG A 88 -8.07 5.93 8.39
C ARG A 88 -7.88 5.35 9.80
N THR A 89 -8.38 4.15 10.06
CA THR A 89 -8.18 3.46 11.35
C THR A 89 -6.69 3.17 11.58
N ILE A 90 -5.99 2.69 10.55
CA ILE A 90 -4.55 2.40 10.64
C ILE A 90 -3.75 3.70 10.75
N GLU A 91 -4.04 4.72 9.95
CA GLU A 91 -3.40 6.04 10.01
C GLU A 91 -3.54 6.68 11.41
N THR A 92 -4.71 6.55 12.03
CA THR A 92 -4.94 7.04 13.41
C THR A 92 -4.09 6.28 14.43
N ALA A 93 -3.84 4.99 14.21
CA ALA A 93 -3.10 4.13 15.13
C ALA A 93 -1.57 4.19 14.93
N ASP A 94 -1.11 4.37 13.69
CA ASP A 94 0.30 4.40 13.28
C ASP A 94 0.52 5.47 12.18
N PRO A 95 0.47 6.76 12.54
CA PRO A 95 0.53 7.86 11.56
C PRO A 95 1.86 7.92 10.81
N VAL A 96 2.95 7.45 11.46
CA VAL A 96 4.31 7.48 10.90
C VAL A 96 4.41 6.76 9.56
N PHE A 97 3.61 5.72 9.33
CA PHE A 97 3.60 5.02 8.04
C PHE A 97 3.04 5.88 6.89
N PHE A 98 2.08 6.77 7.17
CA PHE A 98 1.45 7.64 6.18
C PHE A 98 2.14 9.01 6.03
N ASP A 99 2.97 9.40 7.00
CA ASP A 99 3.72 10.68 7.02
C ASP A 99 5.05 10.65 6.23
N GLN A 100 5.33 9.60 5.45
CA GLN A 100 6.60 9.42 4.71
C GLN A 100 6.68 10.18 3.38
#